data_AF-A0A537F289-F1
#
_entry.id   AF-A0A537F289-F1
#
_cell.length_a   1.000
_cell.length_b   1.000
_cell.length_c   1.000
_cell.angle_alpha   90.00
_cell.angle_beta   90.00
_cell.angle_gamma   90.00
#
_symmetry.space_group_name_H-M   'P 1'
#
loop_
_entity.id
_entity.type
_entity.pdbx_description
1 polymer ?
#
loop_
_entity_poly.entity_id
_entity_poly.type
_entity_poly.pdbx_seq_one_letter_code
_entity_poly.pdbx_strand_id
1 'polypeptide(L)'
;MEVNIYNVKIRFPRLFADPAVFDEPRTIAQRYLTSTRLPQDKSDFIQQLTDDTFPVDDSGKPSVAAGEANYRYLGKTVRSEYMANANITIEYADFGSGLSLQDHKSGWGRGRWGELVFELRDLTHRKLSIELPDISELYKMLVARSELTTLASIDLERIPDTMFLPTSSFVQARLEDMALSSGYSIEVYSSGELAAQEKKALERRLSRETGDSSLLVILSQKKARPSEQ
;
A
#
# COMPACT_ATOMS: atom_id res chain seq x y z
N MET A 1 15.01 -1.03 11.07
CA MET A 1 13.84 -0.26 11.54
C MET A 1 12.80 -1.21 12.10
N GLU A 2 11.94 -0.74 13.01
CA GLU A 2 10.81 -1.51 13.52
C GLU A 2 9.55 -1.18 12.72
N VAL A 3 8.87 -2.21 12.21
CA VAL A 3 7.61 -2.11 11.48
C VAL A 3 6.51 -2.75 12.32
N ASN A 4 5.36 -2.09 12.42
CA ASN A 4 4.21 -2.62 13.13
C ASN A 4 3.27 -3.28 12.13
N ILE A 5 2.99 -4.58 12.31
CA ILE A 5 2.08 -5.34 11.46
C ILE A 5 0.75 -5.50 12.20
N TYR A 6 -0.33 -5.20 11.49
CA TYR A 6 -1.70 -5.28 11.97
C TYR A 6 -2.47 -6.29 11.13
N ASN A 7 -3.26 -7.13 11.79
CA ASN A 7 -4.27 -7.96 11.14
C ASN A 7 -5.62 -7.61 11.75
N VAL A 8 -6.51 -7.11 10.90
CA VAL A 8 -7.82 -6.59 11.28
C VAL A 8 -8.89 -7.46 10.65
N LYS A 9 -9.77 -8.01 11.49
CA LYS A 9 -10.96 -8.73 11.06
C LYS A 9 -12.20 -7.90 11.34
N ILE A 10 -12.94 -7.56 10.29
CA ILE A 10 -14.19 -6.80 10.38
C ILE A 10 -15.34 -7.63 9.83
N ARG A 11 -16.54 -7.43 10.38
CA ARG A 11 -17.77 -8.08 9.92
C ARG A 11 -18.82 -7.06 9.55
N PHE A 12 -19.29 -7.13 8.32
CA PHE A 12 -20.41 -6.35 7.82
C PHE A 12 -21.69 -7.16 7.97
N PRO A 13 -22.70 -6.70 8.73
CA PRO A 13 -24.01 -7.33 8.74
C PRO A 13 -24.63 -7.37 7.33
N ARG A 14 -24.38 -6.34 6.53
CA ARG A 14 -24.69 -6.27 5.10
C ARG A 14 -23.54 -5.60 4.36
N LEU A 15 -22.81 -6.38 3.57
CA LEU A 15 -21.75 -5.88 2.69
C LEU A 15 -22.31 -5.72 1.28
N PHE A 16 -22.38 -4.49 0.79
CA PHE A 16 -22.71 -4.19 -0.59
C PHE A 16 -21.43 -4.18 -1.44
N ALA A 17 -21.56 -4.34 -2.75
CA ALA A 17 -20.46 -4.19 -3.70
C ALA A 17 -20.06 -2.70 -3.86
N ASP A 18 -19.56 -2.10 -2.78
CA ASP A 18 -19.11 -0.71 -2.77
C ASP A 18 -17.66 -0.63 -3.29
N PRO A 19 -17.43 0.14 -4.38
CA PRO A 19 -16.08 0.44 -4.89
C PRO A 19 -15.08 0.87 -3.81
N ALA A 20 -15.56 1.55 -2.76
CA ALA A 20 -14.73 1.98 -1.65
C ALA A 20 -14.02 0.82 -0.94
N VAL A 21 -14.62 -0.38 -0.95
CA VAL A 21 -14.07 -1.59 -0.31
C VAL A 21 -13.26 -2.44 -1.31
N PHE A 22 -13.57 -2.39 -2.62
CA PHE A 22 -13.05 -3.37 -3.59
C PHE A 22 -12.19 -2.81 -4.73
N ASP A 23 -12.24 -1.51 -5.05
CA ASP A 23 -11.56 -0.98 -6.25
C ASP A 23 -10.03 -0.96 -6.15
N GLU A 24 -9.50 -0.87 -4.94
CA GLU A 24 -8.05 -0.84 -4.70
C GLU A 24 -7.68 -1.67 -3.47
N PRO A 25 -7.64 -3.01 -3.61
CA PRO A 25 -7.41 -3.90 -2.49
C PRO A 25 -6.07 -3.70 -1.79
N ARG A 26 -5.08 -3.08 -2.46
CA ARG A 26 -3.75 -2.77 -1.91
C ARG A 26 -3.69 -1.50 -1.04
N THR A 27 -4.75 -0.69 -1.04
CA THR A 27 -4.80 0.60 -0.32
C THR A 27 -5.98 0.67 0.66
N ILE A 28 -6.65 -0.45 0.93
CA ILE A 28 -7.83 -0.54 1.81
C ILE A 28 -7.52 0.06 3.19
N ALA A 29 -6.45 -0.40 3.83
CA ALA A 29 -6.07 0.07 5.16
C ALA A 29 -5.77 1.58 5.17
N GLN A 30 -4.95 2.05 4.22
CA GLN A 30 -4.59 3.45 4.06
C GLN A 30 -5.84 4.33 3.88
N ARG A 31 -6.69 4.00 2.91
CA ARG A 31 -7.90 4.75 2.57
C ARG A 31 -8.88 4.80 3.74
N TYR A 32 -9.12 3.66 4.39
CA TYR A 32 -10.00 3.61 5.54
C TYR A 32 -9.47 4.50 6.67
N LEU A 33 -8.20 4.33 7.04
CA LEU A 33 -7.58 5.06 8.14
C LEU A 33 -7.56 6.57 7.88
N THR A 34 -7.23 7.02 6.66
CA THR A 34 -7.37 8.43 6.27
C THR A 34 -8.80 8.94 6.41
N SER A 35 -9.80 8.17 5.95
CA SER A 35 -11.22 8.55 6.09
C SER A 35 -11.66 8.72 7.55
N THR A 36 -10.98 8.04 8.48
CA THR A 36 -11.18 8.18 9.92
C THR A 36 -10.47 9.38 10.55
N ARG A 37 -10.06 10.37 9.74
CA ARG A 37 -9.33 11.59 10.15
C ARG A 37 -7.88 11.34 10.56
N LEU A 38 -7.27 10.25 10.12
CA LEU A 38 -5.82 10.17 10.20
C LEU A 38 -5.20 11.13 9.19
N PRO A 39 -4.17 11.90 9.58
CA PRO A 39 -3.46 12.79 8.67
C PRO A 39 -2.91 12.01 7.45
N GLN A 40 -3.04 12.60 6.25
CA GLN A 40 -2.64 11.95 4.99
C GLN A 40 -1.15 11.61 5.00
N ASP A 41 -0.30 12.49 5.52
CA ASP A 41 1.14 12.32 5.66
C ASP A 41 1.52 11.09 6.51
N LYS A 42 0.65 10.70 7.45
CA LYS A 42 0.84 9.47 8.23
C LYS A 42 0.36 8.22 7.49
N SER A 43 -0.66 8.37 6.65
CA SER A 43 -1.23 7.25 5.89
C SER A 43 -0.26 6.68 4.86
N ASP A 44 0.66 7.50 4.34
CA ASP A 44 1.65 7.06 3.33
C ASP A 44 2.66 6.04 3.90
N PHE A 45 2.76 5.92 5.23
CA PHE A 45 3.55 4.90 5.93
C PHE A 45 2.79 3.57 6.09
N ILE A 46 1.52 3.51 5.69
CA ILE A 46 0.65 2.35 5.85
C ILE A 46 0.59 1.60 4.52
N GLN A 47 1.09 0.37 4.50
CA GLN A 47 1.19 -0.46 3.30
C GLN A 47 0.49 -1.79 3.53
N GLN A 48 -0.35 -2.20 2.58
CA GLN A 48 -1.08 -3.45 2.72
C GLN A 48 -0.19 -4.65 2.36
N LEU A 49 -0.30 -5.72 3.15
CA LEU A 49 0.49 -6.95 2.97
C LEU A 49 -0.11 -7.89 1.93
N THR A 50 -1.44 -7.86 1.79
CA THR A 50 -2.18 -8.76 0.92
C THR A 50 -2.75 -7.98 -0.26
N ASP A 51 -2.47 -8.46 -1.46
CA ASP A 51 -2.95 -7.86 -2.70
C ASP A 51 -4.42 -8.16 -2.98
N ASP A 52 -4.98 -9.14 -2.27
CA ASP A 52 -6.33 -9.60 -2.42
C ASP A 52 -7.07 -9.53 -1.09
N THR A 53 -8.31 -9.08 -1.13
CA THR A 53 -9.21 -9.05 0.01
C THR A 53 -10.57 -9.56 -0.44
N PHE A 54 -10.93 -10.77 0.02
CA PHE A 54 -12.18 -11.42 -0.35
C PHE A 54 -13.10 -11.57 0.86
N PRO A 55 -14.40 -11.26 0.72
CA PRO A 55 -15.35 -11.45 1.80
C PRO A 55 -15.67 -12.93 2.01
N VAL A 56 -15.65 -13.36 3.27
CA VAL A 56 -16.01 -14.74 3.69
C VAL A 56 -17.15 -14.73 4.69
N ASP A 57 -18.00 -15.75 4.68
CA ASP A 57 -19.08 -15.90 5.64
C ASP A 57 -18.54 -16.23 7.05
N ASP A 58 -19.44 -16.34 8.04
CA ASP A 58 -19.06 -16.69 9.42
C ASP A 58 -18.44 -18.11 9.53
N SER A 59 -18.54 -18.96 8.50
CA SER A 59 -17.89 -20.28 8.41
C SER A 59 -16.55 -20.25 7.66
N GLY A 60 -16.12 -19.09 7.17
CA GLY A 60 -14.87 -18.91 6.41
C GLY A 60 -14.97 -19.31 4.93
N LYS A 61 -16.18 -19.56 4.41
CA LYS A 61 -16.39 -19.82 2.97
C LYS A 61 -16.59 -18.51 2.21
N PRO A 62 -16.31 -18.45 0.90
CA PRO A 62 -16.59 -17.25 0.11
C PRO A 62 -18.03 -16.77 0.31
N SER A 63 -18.19 -15.49 0.62
CA SER A 63 -19.52 -14.89 0.79
C SER A 63 -20.27 -14.89 -0.54
N VAL A 64 -21.58 -15.12 -0.47
CA VAL A 64 -22.48 -15.08 -1.64
C VAL A 64 -23.57 -14.05 -1.43
N ALA A 65 -24.16 -13.57 -2.53
CA ALA A 65 -25.30 -12.68 -2.49
C ALA A 65 -26.45 -13.33 -1.69
N ALA A 66 -26.92 -12.63 -0.67
CA ALA A 66 -27.98 -13.08 0.23
C ALA A 66 -29.34 -12.46 -0.13
N GLY A 67 -29.34 -11.39 -0.93
CA GLY A 67 -30.53 -10.68 -1.37
C GLY A 67 -30.21 -9.26 -1.83
N GLU A 68 -31.25 -8.48 -2.08
CA GLU A 68 -31.14 -7.09 -2.49
C GLU A 68 -31.70 -6.14 -1.42
N ALA A 69 -31.06 -5.00 -1.25
CA ALA A 69 -31.55 -3.94 -0.38
C ALA A 69 -31.22 -2.56 -0.95
N ASN A 70 -31.93 -1.55 -0.45
CA ASN A 70 -31.59 -0.16 -0.73
C ASN A 70 -30.32 0.22 0.03
N TYR A 71 -29.35 0.76 -0.70
CA TYR A 71 -28.07 1.28 -0.21
C TYR A 71 -27.91 2.74 -0.63
N ARG A 72 -27.28 3.56 0.20
CA ARG A 72 -26.92 4.94 -0.16
C ARG A 72 -25.50 4.96 -0.68
N TYR A 73 -25.34 5.29 -1.96
CA TYR A 73 -24.04 5.48 -2.60
C TYR A 73 -23.95 6.89 -3.17
N LEU A 74 -22.94 7.66 -2.75
CA LEU A 74 -22.72 9.05 -3.19
C LEU A 74 -23.99 9.93 -3.11
N GLY A 75 -24.75 9.79 -2.02
CA GLY A 75 -25.98 10.55 -1.78
C GLY A 75 -27.22 10.07 -2.55
N LYS A 76 -27.10 9.06 -3.41
CA LYS A 76 -28.21 8.46 -4.15
C LYS A 76 -28.61 7.13 -3.52
N THR A 77 -29.91 6.84 -3.50
CA THR A 77 -30.40 5.52 -3.09
C THR A 77 -30.37 4.60 -4.30
N VAL A 78 -29.64 3.49 -4.20
CA VAL A 78 -29.53 2.46 -5.22
C VAL A 78 -30.01 1.14 -4.63
N ARG A 79 -30.65 0.30 -5.45
CA ARG A 79 -30.98 -1.08 -5.06
C ARG A 79 -29.81 -1.95 -5.50
N SER A 80 -29.22 -2.68 -4.55
CA SER A 80 -28.00 -3.46 -4.78
C SER A 80 -28.05 -4.78 -4.01
N GLU A 81 -27.41 -5.80 -4.57
CA GLU A 81 -27.18 -7.05 -3.88
C GLU A 81 -26.26 -6.85 -2.67
N TYR A 82 -26.48 -7.64 -1.62
CA TYR A 82 -25.62 -7.64 -0.45
C TYR A 82 -25.26 -9.05 -0.03
N MET A 83 -24.07 -9.18 0.54
CA MET A 83 -23.61 -10.36 1.28
C MET A 83 -23.95 -10.19 2.76
N ALA A 84 -24.64 -11.17 3.34
CA ALA A 84 -25.03 -11.14 4.75
C ALA A 84 -23.88 -11.62 5.63
N ASN A 85 -23.61 -10.92 6.74
CA ASN A 85 -22.60 -11.31 7.74
C ASN A 85 -21.21 -11.59 7.14
N ALA A 86 -20.82 -10.83 6.13
CA ALA A 86 -19.55 -10.98 5.45
C ALA A 86 -18.41 -10.47 6.33
N ASN A 87 -17.36 -11.26 6.45
CA ASN A 87 -16.13 -10.96 7.15
C ASN A 87 -15.04 -10.60 6.13
N ILE A 88 -14.28 -9.56 6.44
CA ILE A 88 -13.11 -9.14 5.68
C ILE A 88 -11.91 -9.12 6.62
N THR A 89 -10.80 -9.70 6.18
CA THR A 89 -9.51 -9.65 6.87
C THR A 89 -8.57 -8.75 6.10
N ILE A 90 -7.94 -7.80 6.80
CA ILE A 90 -7.03 -6.80 6.22
C ILE A 90 -5.72 -6.91 6.99
N GLU A 91 -4.64 -7.24 6.30
CA GLU A 91 -3.29 -7.25 6.86
C GLU A 91 -2.48 -6.08 6.30
N TYR A 92 -1.91 -5.25 7.17
CA TYR A 92 -1.12 -4.08 6.75
C TYR A 92 0.04 -3.81 7.71
N ALA A 93 1.06 -3.13 7.20
CA ALA A 93 2.24 -2.69 7.92
C ALA A 93 2.23 -1.17 8.07
N ASP A 94 2.70 -0.70 9.21
CA ASP A 94 3.01 0.70 9.50
C ASP A 94 4.53 0.84 9.64
N PHE A 95 5.13 1.53 8.66
CA PHE A 95 6.57 1.76 8.53
C PHE A 95 7.08 2.95 9.38
N GLY A 96 6.32 3.37 10.40
CA GLY A 96 6.74 4.41 11.33
C GLY A 96 6.00 5.73 11.16
N SER A 97 4.69 5.67 10.94
CA SER A 97 3.77 6.82 10.90
C SER A 97 3.73 7.65 12.20
N GLY A 98 4.30 7.10 13.29
CA GLY A 98 4.21 7.62 14.65
C GLY A 98 2.87 7.35 15.33
N LEU A 99 1.97 6.58 14.70
CA LEU A 99 0.71 6.14 15.31
C LEU A 99 0.95 5.03 16.32
N SER A 100 0.24 5.11 17.44
CA SER A 100 0.21 4.06 18.45
C SER A 100 -0.79 2.97 18.06
N LEU A 101 -0.66 1.79 18.69
CA LEU A 101 -1.69 0.74 18.60
C LEU A 101 -3.09 1.26 18.96
N GLN A 102 -3.20 2.21 19.88
CA GLN A 102 -4.50 2.77 20.28
C GLN A 102 -5.09 3.68 19.20
N ASP A 103 -4.26 4.40 18.45
CA ASP A 103 -4.73 5.21 17.31
C ASP A 103 -5.33 4.31 16.22
N HIS A 104 -4.63 3.21 15.89
CA HIS A 104 -5.13 2.20 14.96
C HIS A 104 -6.42 1.55 15.46
N LYS A 105 -6.48 1.12 16.73
CA LYS A 105 -7.69 0.57 17.35
C LYS A 105 -8.85 1.56 17.34
N SER A 106 -8.59 2.84 17.62
CA SER A 106 -9.61 3.88 17.59
C SER A 106 -10.16 4.13 16.19
N GLY A 107 -9.29 4.12 15.16
CA GLY A 107 -9.68 4.24 13.76
C GLY A 107 -10.63 3.10 13.33
N TRP A 108 -10.20 1.85 13.52
CA TRP A 108 -11.03 0.67 13.20
C TRP A 108 -12.27 0.54 14.07
N GLY A 109 -12.19 0.96 15.34
CA GLY A 109 -13.30 0.93 16.30
C GLY A 109 -14.47 1.84 15.96
N ARG A 110 -14.33 2.76 14.98
CA ARG A 110 -15.46 3.58 14.49
C ARG A 110 -16.54 2.75 13.80
N GLY A 111 -16.20 1.57 13.28
CA GLY A 111 -17.18 0.61 12.76
C GLY A 111 -17.98 1.10 11.56
N ARG A 112 -17.45 2.05 10.79
CA ARG A 112 -18.15 2.61 9.63
C ARG A 112 -17.18 2.97 8.52
N TRP A 113 -17.45 2.44 7.33
CA TRP A 113 -16.76 2.78 6.09
C TRP A 113 -17.77 3.41 5.13
N GLY A 114 -17.71 4.73 4.96
CA GLY A 114 -18.74 5.44 4.19
C GLY A 114 -20.12 5.25 4.81
N GLU A 115 -21.05 4.64 4.08
CA GLU A 115 -22.39 4.29 4.59
C GLU A 115 -22.49 2.85 5.12
N LEU A 116 -21.43 2.05 4.96
CA LEU A 116 -21.38 0.67 5.45
C LEU A 116 -21.00 0.65 6.93
N VAL A 117 -21.81 -0.04 7.74
CA VAL A 117 -21.50 -0.31 9.15
C VAL A 117 -20.85 -1.68 9.26
N PHE A 118 -19.80 -1.78 10.07
CA PHE A 118 -19.16 -3.04 10.40
C PHE A 118 -18.84 -3.14 11.90
N GLU A 119 -18.69 -4.38 12.35
CA GLU A 119 -18.23 -4.73 13.68
C GLU A 119 -16.74 -5.09 13.60
N LEU A 120 -15.90 -4.44 14.40
CA LEU A 120 -14.52 -4.87 14.59
C LEU A 120 -14.53 -6.18 15.40
N ARG A 121 -14.17 -7.29 14.76
CA ARG A 121 -14.13 -8.62 15.38
C ARG A 121 -12.81 -8.89 16.07
N ASP A 122 -11.72 -8.54 15.41
CA ASP A 122 -10.38 -8.74 15.93
C ASP A 122 -9.41 -7.68 15.38
N LEU A 123 -8.43 -7.33 16.19
CA LEU A 123 -7.28 -6.51 15.79
C LEU A 123 -6.06 -7.01 16.55
N THR A 124 -5.23 -7.77 15.83
CA THR A 124 -3.95 -8.25 16.35
C THR A 124 -2.82 -7.37 15.84
N HIS A 125 -1.75 -7.30 16.63
CA HIS A 125 -0.59 -6.47 16.37
C HIS A 125 0.68 -7.24 16.72
N ARG A 126 1.69 -7.11 15.85
CA ARG A 126 3.04 -7.61 16.10
C ARG A 126 4.08 -6.62 15.58
N LYS A 127 5.28 -6.68 16.16
CA LYS A 127 6.42 -5.89 15.71
C LYS A 127 7.36 -6.78 14.90
N LEU A 128 7.90 -6.25 13.81
CA LEU A 128 8.91 -6.89 12.98
C LEU A 128 10.09 -5.95 12.78
N SER A 129 11.30 -6.43 13.02
CA SER A 129 12.51 -5.70 12.66
C SER A 129 12.91 -6.05 11.24
N ILE A 130 13.04 -5.05 10.38
CA ILE A 130 13.58 -5.19 9.01
C ILE A 130 14.78 -4.27 8.82
N GLU A 131 15.72 -4.68 7.97
CA GLU A 131 16.85 -3.87 7.56
C GLU A 131 16.51 -3.16 6.24
N LEU A 132 16.44 -1.83 6.26
CA LEU A 132 16.31 -0.98 5.07
C LEU A 132 17.53 -0.06 4.95
N PRO A 133 17.96 0.27 3.72
CA PRO A 133 18.92 1.35 3.53
C PRO A 133 18.33 2.70 4.00
N ASP A 134 19.20 3.65 4.30
CA ASP A 134 18.77 5.03 4.51
C ASP A 134 18.26 5.60 3.18
N ILE A 135 16.94 5.76 3.08
CA ILE A 135 16.26 6.24 1.87
C ILE A 135 16.69 7.68 1.53
N SER A 136 16.99 8.50 2.53
CA SER A 136 17.42 9.89 2.31
C SER A 136 18.84 9.95 1.76
N GLU A 137 19.73 9.11 2.27
CA GLU A 137 21.09 8.96 1.75
C GLU A 137 21.07 8.41 0.32
N LEU A 138 20.28 7.37 0.07
CA LEU A 138 20.06 6.82 -1.26
C LEU A 138 19.59 7.89 -2.25
N TYR A 139 18.59 8.70 -1.86
CA TYR A 139 18.09 9.79 -2.71
C TYR A 139 19.20 10.80 -3.05
N LYS A 140 20.01 11.22 -2.06
CA LYS A 140 21.14 12.12 -2.28
C LYS A 140 22.18 11.52 -3.22
N MET A 141 22.49 10.23 -3.08
CA MET A 141 23.40 9.52 -3.97
C MET A 141 22.87 9.45 -5.41
N LEU A 142 21.56 9.24 -5.59
CA LEU A 142 20.91 9.25 -6.90
C LEU A 142 21.02 10.63 -7.56
N VAL A 143 20.70 11.69 -6.82
CA VAL A 143 20.76 13.08 -7.33
C VAL A 143 22.19 13.49 -7.68
N ALA A 144 23.18 13.17 -6.83
CA ALA A 144 24.58 13.50 -7.06
C ALA A 144 25.18 12.88 -8.33
N ARG A 145 24.59 11.77 -8.82
CA ARG A 145 25.01 11.06 -10.03
C ARG A 145 24.17 11.44 -11.27
N SER A 146 23.23 12.39 -11.14
CA SER A 146 22.25 12.68 -12.18
C SER A 146 22.76 13.73 -13.18
N GLU A 147 23.35 13.27 -14.29
CA GLU A 147 23.57 14.15 -15.46
C GLU A 147 22.33 14.20 -16.37
N LEU A 148 21.55 13.11 -16.47
CA LEU A 148 20.28 13.04 -17.23
C LEU A 148 19.29 12.01 -16.65
N THR A 149 19.74 10.77 -16.45
CA THR A 149 18.97 9.67 -15.85
C THR A 149 19.92 8.73 -15.09
N THR A 150 19.65 8.46 -13.82
CA THR A 150 20.45 7.57 -12.96
C THR A 150 19.67 6.31 -12.63
N LEU A 151 20.34 5.15 -12.67
CA LEU A 151 19.79 3.86 -12.24
C LEU A 151 20.61 3.34 -11.05
N ALA A 152 19.94 2.89 -10.00
CA ALA A 152 20.54 2.19 -8.87
C ALA A 152 19.79 0.89 -8.58
N SER A 153 20.46 -0.06 -7.94
CA SER A 153 19.83 -1.23 -7.35
C SER A 153 20.04 -1.26 -5.85
N ILE A 154 18.99 -1.68 -5.14
CA ILE A 154 18.93 -1.82 -3.69
C ILE A 154 18.63 -3.29 -3.39
N ASP A 155 19.54 -3.94 -2.68
CA ASP A 155 19.37 -5.35 -2.32
C ASP A 155 18.65 -5.42 -0.95
N LEU A 156 17.49 -6.10 -0.87
CA LEU A 156 16.68 -6.24 0.35
C LEU A 156 16.81 -7.67 0.93
N GLU A 157 18.04 -8.16 1.07
CA GLU A 157 18.40 -9.58 1.32
C GLU A 157 17.89 -10.19 2.64
N ARG A 158 17.22 -9.42 3.50
CA ARG A 158 16.78 -9.86 4.84
C ARG A 158 15.32 -9.56 5.16
N ILE A 159 14.52 -9.28 4.14
CA ILE A 159 13.09 -9.01 4.31
C ILE A 159 12.31 -10.29 4.07
N PRO A 160 11.38 -10.67 4.97
CA PRO A 160 10.47 -11.78 4.70
C PRO A 160 9.73 -11.58 3.38
N ASP A 161 9.48 -12.63 2.61
CA ASP A 161 8.84 -12.53 1.29
C ASP A 161 7.51 -11.76 1.32
N THR A 162 6.71 -11.97 2.38
CA THR A 162 5.43 -11.28 2.60
C THR A 162 5.56 -9.77 2.84
N MET A 163 6.76 -9.29 3.14
CA MET A 163 7.08 -7.89 3.42
C MET A 163 7.82 -7.21 2.26
N PHE A 164 8.19 -7.95 1.22
CA PHE A 164 8.94 -7.39 0.10
C PHE A 164 8.12 -6.33 -0.66
N LEU A 165 6.89 -6.66 -1.08
CA LEU A 165 6.01 -5.71 -1.78
C LEU A 165 5.62 -4.50 -0.93
N PRO A 166 5.16 -4.64 0.34
CA PRO A 166 4.89 -3.50 1.20
C PRO A 166 6.10 -2.59 1.39
N THR A 167 7.30 -3.18 1.51
CA THR A 167 8.54 -2.43 1.63
C THR A 167 8.86 -1.68 0.34
N SER A 168 8.71 -2.33 -0.82
CA SER A 168 8.91 -1.71 -2.13
C SER A 168 8.03 -0.46 -2.29
N SER A 169 6.73 -0.60 -2.00
CA SER A 169 5.77 0.51 -2.04
C SER A 169 6.13 1.64 -1.07
N PHE A 170 6.57 1.31 0.15
CA PHE A 170 7.04 2.30 1.11
C PHE A 170 8.26 3.07 0.58
N VAL A 171 9.28 2.35 0.09
CA VAL A 171 10.51 2.96 -0.45
C VAL A 171 10.20 3.86 -1.65
N GLN A 172 9.34 3.39 -2.56
CA GLN A 172 8.87 4.17 -3.70
C GLN A 172 8.21 5.47 -3.26
N ALA A 173 7.19 5.39 -2.38
CA ALA A 173 6.48 6.57 -1.91
C ALA A 173 7.41 7.61 -1.25
N ARG A 174 8.38 7.15 -0.45
CA ARG A 174 9.36 8.04 0.20
C ARG A 174 10.31 8.70 -0.81
N LEU A 175 10.77 7.97 -1.82
CA LEU A 175 11.63 8.53 -2.86
C LEU A 175 10.87 9.53 -3.77
N GLU A 176 9.62 9.22 -4.10
CA GLU A 176 8.75 10.10 -4.89
C GLU A 176 8.45 11.42 -4.18
N ASP A 177 8.17 11.38 -2.87
CA ASP A 177 7.97 12.55 -2.01
C ASP A 177 9.20 13.48 -2.04
N MET A 178 10.41 12.92 -1.88
CA MET A 178 11.66 13.68 -1.97
C MET A 178 11.94 14.25 -3.38
N ALA A 179 11.53 13.51 -4.42
CA ALA A 179 11.70 13.95 -5.80
C ALA A 179 10.71 15.05 -6.21
N LEU A 180 9.52 15.10 -5.59
CA LEU A 180 8.45 16.03 -5.92
C LEU A 180 8.91 17.49 -5.79
N SER A 181 9.61 17.83 -4.70
CA SER A 181 10.13 19.18 -4.44
C SER A 181 11.33 19.56 -5.30
N SER A 182 11.96 18.59 -5.96
CA SER A 182 13.29 18.72 -6.54
C SER A 182 13.30 18.67 -8.07
N GLY A 183 12.13 18.61 -8.71
CA GLY A 183 12.02 18.60 -10.18
C GLY A 183 12.43 17.27 -10.83
N TYR A 184 12.50 16.18 -10.05
CA TYR A 184 12.80 14.85 -10.57
C TYR A 184 11.55 13.97 -10.61
N SER A 185 11.62 12.88 -11.36
CA SER A 185 10.72 11.74 -11.29
C SER A 185 11.48 10.50 -10.86
N ILE A 186 10.82 9.67 -10.05
CA ILE A 186 11.33 8.37 -9.58
C ILE A 186 10.45 7.29 -10.19
N GLU A 187 11.08 6.22 -10.65
CA GLU A 187 10.42 4.94 -10.98
C GLU A 187 11.12 3.86 -10.15
N VAL A 188 10.34 2.99 -9.49
CA VAL A 188 10.86 1.86 -8.70
C VAL A 188 10.28 0.57 -9.25
N TYR A 189 11.14 -0.40 -9.49
CA TYR A 189 10.77 -1.72 -9.97
C TYR A 189 11.28 -2.81 -9.05
N SER A 190 10.41 -3.76 -8.71
CA SER A 190 10.79 -5.03 -8.09
C SER A 190 11.52 -5.91 -9.13
N SER A 191 12.79 -6.27 -8.89
CA SER A 191 13.56 -7.08 -9.84
C SER A 191 12.91 -8.43 -10.13
N GLY A 192 12.31 -9.07 -9.12
CA GLY A 192 11.59 -10.34 -9.28
C GLY A 192 10.26 -10.25 -10.06
N GLU A 193 9.67 -9.07 -10.21
CA GLU A 193 8.41 -8.88 -10.96
C GLU A 193 8.64 -8.47 -12.42
N LEU A 194 9.89 -8.13 -12.80
CA LEU A 194 10.23 -7.72 -14.16
C LEU A 194 10.29 -8.90 -15.12
N ALA A 195 9.89 -8.68 -16.37
CA ALA A 195 10.13 -9.66 -17.42
C ALA A 195 11.64 -9.86 -17.60
N ALA A 196 12.08 -11.08 -17.90
CA ALA A 196 13.50 -11.43 -18.00
C ALA A 196 14.29 -10.52 -18.98
N GLN A 197 13.66 -10.07 -20.06
CA GLN A 197 14.28 -9.15 -21.02
C GLN A 197 14.46 -7.74 -20.45
N GLU A 198 13.48 -7.24 -19.70
CA GLU A 198 13.52 -5.93 -19.05
C GLU A 198 14.55 -5.91 -17.93
N LYS A 199 14.51 -6.92 -17.05
CA LYS A 199 15.51 -7.13 -15.99
C LYS A 199 16.92 -7.11 -16.56
N LYS A 200 17.19 -7.92 -17.59
CA LYS A 200 18.50 -7.98 -18.25
C LYS A 200 18.92 -6.65 -18.89
N ALA A 201 17.97 -5.87 -19.42
CA ALA A 201 18.27 -4.56 -19.98
C ALA A 201 18.68 -3.55 -18.89
N LEU A 202 18.03 -3.58 -17.73
CA LEU A 202 18.38 -2.74 -16.58
C LEU A 202 19.70 -3.18 -15.93
N GLU A 203 19.93 -4.48 -15.75
CA GLU A 203 21.17 -5.03 -15.18
C GLU A 203 22.39 -4.71 -16.04
N ARG A 204 22.25 -4.69 -17.38
CA ARG A 204 23.31 -4.23 -18.29
C ARG A 204 23.73 -2.78 -18.03
N ARG A 205 22.78 -1.90 -17.66
CA ARG A 205 23.07 -0.52 -17.29
C ARG A 205 23.75 -0.42 -15.91
N LEU A 206 23.39 -1.32 -14.98
CA LEU A 206 24.02 -1.42 -13.66
C LEU A 206 25.41 -2.07 -13.70
N SER A 207 25.74 -2.80 -14.76
CA SER A 207 26.94 -3.63 -14.86
C SER A 207 27.03 -4.71 -13.76
N ARG A 208 25.88 -5.13 -13.20
CA ARG A 208 25.76 -6.24 -12.25
C ARG A 208 24.38 -6.89 -12.33
N GLU A 209 24.32 -8.18 -11.98
CA GLU A 209 23.06 -8.91 -11.80
C GLU A 209 22.40 -8.52 -10.47
N THR A 210 21.08 -8.67 -10.39
CA THR A 210 20.27 -8.38 -9.22
C THR A 210 19.46 -9.60 -8.79
N GLY A 211 19.42 -9.85 -7.48
CA GLY A 211 18.57 -10.89 -6.90
C GLY A 211 17.08 -10.53 -7.00
N ASP A 212 16.20 -11.51 -6.79
CA ASP A 212 14.75 -11.30 -6.91
C ASP A 212 14.22 -10.33 -5.84
N SER A 213 14.85 -10.31 -4.66
CA SER A 213 14.56 -9.36 -3.58
C SER A 213 15.32 -8.02 -3.74
N SER A 214 15.50 -7.54 -4.97
CA SER A 214 16.15 -6.25 -5.23
C SER A 214 15.17 -5.24 -5.81
N LEU A 215 15.32 -3.97 -5.43
CA LEU A 215 14.62 -2.85 -6.07
C LEU A 215 15.54 -2.17 -7.08
N LEU A 216 15.01 -1.85 -8.25
CA LEU A 216 15.67 -1.04 -9.27
C LEU A 216 15.04 0.34 -9.26
N VAL A 217 15.85 1.37 -8.99
CA VAL A 217 15.38 2.76 -8.87
C VAL A 217 15.94 3.60 -10.00
N ILE A 218 15.06 4.22 -10.78
CA ILE A 218 15.41 5.15 -11.85
C ILE A 218 15.04 6.57 -11.41
N LEU A 219 16.01 7.48 -11.42
CA LEU A 219 15.80 8.92 -11.24
C LEU A 219 15.97 9.61 -12.60
N SER A 220 14.97 10.40 -13.01
CA SER A 220 15.01 11.21 -14.24
C SER A 220 14.68 12.67 -13.95
N GLN A 221 15.28 13.60 -14.69
CA GLN A 221 14.84 15.01 -14.64
C GLN A 221 13.45 15.15 -15.27
N LYS A 222 12.52 15.85 -14.62
CA LYS A 222 11.26 16.25 -15.25
C LYS A 222 11.60 17.22 -16.38
N LYS A 223 11.38 16.83 -17.64
CA LYS A 223 11.49 17.76 -18.77
C LYS A 223 10.64 18.99 -18.45
N ALA A 224 11.23 20.19 -18.52
CA ALA A 224 10.47 21.42 -18.50
C ALA A 224 9.39 21.32 -19.59
N ARG A 225 8.11 21.51 -19.23
CA ARG A 225 7.07 21.68 -20.24
C ARG A 225 7.55 22.82 -21.14
N PRO A 226 7.52 22.67 -22.49
CA PRO A 226 7.70 23.83 -23.34
C PRO A 226 6.65 24.84 -22.89
N SER A 227 7.10 26.01 -22.44
CA SER A 227 6.22 27.14 -22.21
C SER A 227 5.44 27.36 -23.50
N GLU A 228 4.14 27.10 -23.48
CA GLU A 228 3.22 27.52 -24.54
C GLU A 228 3.37 29.04 -24.65
N GLN A 229 4.00 29.48 -25.75
CA GLN A 229 4.04 30.88 -26.19
C GLN A 229 2.81 31.17 -27.02
#